data_AF-A0A9P5UKK8-F1
#
_entry.id   AF-A0A9P5UKK8-F1
#
_cell.length_a   1.000
_cell.length_b   1.000
_cell.length_c   1.000
_cell.angle_alpha   90.00
_cell.angle_beta   90.00
_cell.angle_gamma   90.00
#
_symmetry.space_group_name_H-M   'P 1'
#
loop_
_entity.id
_entity.type
_entity.pdbx_description
1 polymer ?
#
loop_
_entity_poly.entity_id
_entity_poly.type
_entity_poly.pdbx_seq_one_letter_code
_entity_poly.pdbx_strand_id
1 'polypeptide(L)'
;FFNTLGNIANDERVGLLFISFETGDLLHVTGRAQIFVGKESQALYPHAQRCVQVMIDDHLLRKDVLPFRMHTKELSPYNPIVPSGQQRIIEENHKGKIAATLSRVTKHTKDVSTFHFNTSGPIRYSPGQYAVLDFSQFNILGYRHMAADNPLSLNDDYIRTWTISSAPIPAASTTQSSSQEDQWQETSEFTMTIKRKPGGAISNLLHDLVLDGRYKPFTVPLVSTGGNFVLPSPTSTLNTPSSTKFALISGGIGSTPFISMIRGAKQLQHGLTDIKWVNSAPYFEDSLPEILREIAQEPEAQISDDTSESRASRPLNLSVEVFLTRGESTSIPPSQLEELHDIHFHFERLGSQALLAAVPDLQDRQILLCGPEPFMEAVKGYLQELGINAGRIQTEDFNF
;
A
#
# COMPACT_ATOMS: atom_id res chain seq x y z
N PHE A 1 -28.31 -31.55 14.99
CA PHE A 1 -27.08 -31.10 15.66
C PHE A 1 -25.89 -31.61 14.87
N PHE A 2 -25.06 -30.73 14.32
CA PHE A 2 -23.77 -31.12 13.76
C PHE A 2 -22.83 -31.45 14.93
N ASN A 3 -22.61 -32.73 15.20
CA ASN A 3 -21.90 -33.22 16.39
C ASN A 3 -20.38 -33.16 16.28
N THR A 4 -19.80 -32.50 15.27
CA THR A 4 -18.35 -32.48 15.04
C THR A 4 -17.57 -31.91 16.22
N LEU A 5 -18.01 -30.78 16.79
CA LEU A 5 -17.34 -30.19 17.97
C LEU A 5 -17.49 -31.06 19.22
N GLY A 6 -18.65 -31.70 19.40
CA GLY A 6 -18.86 -32.64 20.50
C GLY A 6 -17.98 -33.88 20.38
N ASN A 7 -17.82 -34.38 19.15
CA ASN A 7 -16.93 -35.50 18.85
C ASN A 7 -15.48 -35.14 19.16
N ILE A 8 -14.99 -33.97 18.73
CA ILE A 8 -13.64 -33.49 19.02
C ILE A 8 -13.43 -33.32 20.54
N ALA A 9 -14.43 -32.81 21.26
CA ALA A 9 -14.35 -32.67 22.71
C ALA A 9 -14.25 -34.02 23.46
N ASN A 10 -14.75 -35.10 22.86
CA ASN A 10 -14.70 -36.45 23.42
C ASN A 10 -13.48 -37.25 22.93
N ASP A 11 -13.04 -37.00 21.70
CA ASP A 11 -11.92 -37.66 21.03
C ASP A 11 -11.21 -36.65 20.13
N GLU A 12 -9.98 -36.29 20.48
CA GLU A 12 -9.21 -35.27 19.78
C GLU A 12 -8.84 -35.67 18.34
N ARG A 13 -8.93 -36.95 17.95
CA ARG A 13 -8.46 -37.40 16.64
C ARG A 13 -9.34 -36.88 15.52
N VAL A 14 -8.72 -36.28 14.51
CA VAL A 14 -9.39 -35.73 13.33
C VAL A 14 -8.72 -36.17 12.03
N GLY A 15 -9.55 -36.27 10.98
CA GLY A 15 -9.11 -36.42 9.60
C GLY A 15 -9.68 -35.28 8.76
N LEU A 16 -8.83 -34.64 7.97
CA LEU A 16 -9.19 -33.56 7.05
C LEU A 16 -8.85 -33.99 5.61
N LEU A 17 -9.66 -33.53 4.66
CA LEU A 17 -9.42 -33.72 3.24
C LEU A 17 -9.46 -32.34 2.56
N PHE A 18 -8.34 -31.97 1.94
CA PHE A 18 -8.24 -30.79 1.10
C PHE A 18 -8.18 -31.20 -0.35
N ILE A 19 -8.90 -30.46 -1.19
CA ILE A 19 -9.12 -30.81 -2.60
C ILE A 19 -8.63 -29.65 -3.45
N SER A 20 -7.66 -29.90 -4.34
CA SER A 20 -7.32 -28.97 -5.40
C SER A 20 -8.16 -29.28 -6.62
N PHE A 21 -9.21 -28.50 -6.84
CA PHE A 21 -10.05 -28.67 -8.02
C PHE A 21 -9.34 -28.29 -9.33
N GLU A 22 -8.28 -27.47 -9.27
CA GLU A 22 -7.51 -27.04 -10.44
C GLU A 22 -6.53 -28.12 -10.93
N THR A 23 -5.88 -28.83 -10.01
CA THR A 23 -4.87 -29.87 -10.33
C THR A 23 -5.42 -31.28 -10.23
N GLY A 24 -6.55 -31.48 -9.54
CA GLY A 24 -7.14 -32.77 -9.24
C GLY A 24 -6.50 -33.49 -8.04
N ASP A 25 -5.58 -32.84 -7.35
CA ASP A 25 -4.86 -33.39 -6.21
C ASP A 25 -5.74 -33.45 -4.94
N LEU A 26 -5.53 -34.49 -4.12
CA LEU A 26 -6.15 -34.67 -2.81
C LEU A 26 -5.06 -34.71 -1.73
N LEU A 27 -5.18 -33.83 -0.73
CA LEU A 27 -4.35 -33.87 0.47
C LEU A 27 -5.17 -34.38 1.64
N HIS A 28 -4.83 -35.58 2.10
CA HIS A 28 -5.35 -36.15 3.33
C HIS A 28 -4.46 -35.72 4.49
N VAL A 29 -5.06 -35.31 5.60
CA VAL A 29 -4.35 -34.93 6.82
C VAL A 29 -4.99 -35.64 8.00
N THR A 30 -4.17 -36.19 8.88
CA THR A 30 -4.61 -36.71 10.18
C THR A 30 -3.93 -35.94 11.30
N GLY A 31 -4.60 -35.83 12.44
CA GLY A 31 -4.09 -35.04 13.53
C GLY A 31 -4.96 -35.10 14.77
N ARG A 32 -4.66 -34.20 15.70
CA ARG A 32 -5.40 -34.00 16.94
C ARG A 32 -5.92 -32.57 17.02
N ALA A 33 -7.20 -32.43 17.35
CA ALA A 33 -7.89 -31.17 17.40
C ALA A 33 -8.20 -30.74 18.83
N GLN A 34 -7.98 -29.46 19.10
CA GLN A 34 -8.35 -28.80 20.35
C GLN A 34 -9.35 -27.68 20.06
N ILE A 35 -10.37 -27.57 20.91
CA ILE A 35 -11.39 -26.51 20.81
C ILE A 35 -11.07 -25.43 21.84
N PHE A 36 -10.90 -24.21 21.35
CA PHE A 36 -10.81 -23.00 22.17
C PHE A 36 -12.15 -22.26 22.13
N VAL A 37 -12.55 -21.66 23.25
CA VAL A 37 -13.83 -20.95 23.40
C VAL A 37 -13.60 -19.63 24.13
N GLY A 38 -14.39 -18.61 23.80
CA GLY A 38 -14.35 -17.33 24.52
C GLY A 38 -13.00 -16.62 24.38
N LYS A 39 -12.39 -16.21 25.50
CA LYS A 39 -11.14 -15.42 25.49
C LYS A 39 -9.97 -16.17 24.82
N GLU A 40 -9.86 -17.48 25.02
CA GLU A 40 -8.78 -18.27 24.41
C GLU A 40 -8.95 -18.39 22.89
N SER A 41 -10.20 -18.49 22.42
CA SER A 41 -10.52 -18.44 20.98
C SER A 41 -10.16 -17.07 20.40
N GLN A 42 -10.57 -16.00 21.07
CA GLN A 42 -10.33 -14.62 20.64
C GLN A 42 -8.84 -14.26 20.61
N ALA A 43 -8.02 -14.87 21.46
CA ALA A 43 -6.56 -14.69 21.44
C ALA A 43 -5.90 -15.37 20.22
N LEU A 44 -6.51 -16.40 19.64
CA LEU A 44 -6.00 -17.08 18.44
C LEU A 44 -6.54 -16.46 17.16
N TYR A 45 -7.81 -16.06 17.20
CA TYR A 45 -8.52 -15.47 16.08
C TYR A 45 -9.52 -14.44 16.63
N PRO A 46 -9.25 -13.14 16.46
CA PRO A 46 -10.13 -12.09 16.91
C PRO A 46 -11.57 -12.31 16.42
N HIS A 47 -12.54 -12.04 17.29
CA HIS A 47 -13.98 -12.19 17.04
C HIS A 47 -14.50 -13.62 16.79
N ALA A 48 -13.63 -14.64 16.72
CA ALA A 48 -14.08 -16.02 16.65
C ALA A 48 -14.68 -16.46 17.98
N GLN A 49 -15.94 -16.91 17.96
CA GLN A 49 -16.60 -17.47 19.14
C GLN A 49 -15.94 -18.77 19.62
N ARG A 50 -15.40 -19.54 18.66
CA ARG A 50 -14.70 -20.81 18.87
C ARG A 50 -13.63 -20.98 17.82
N CYS A 51 -12.46 -21.48 18.21
CA CYS A 51 -11.40 -21.90 17.29
C CYS A 51 -11.18 -23.40 17.44
N VAL A 52 -10.98 -24.10 16.32
CA VAL A 52 -10.52 -25.48 16.32
C VAL A 52 -9.10 -25.48 15.80
N GLN A 53 -8.14 -25.71 16.68
CA GLN A 53 -6.74 -25.89 16.27
C GLN A 53 -6.52 -27.36 15.97
N VAL A 54 -5.83 -27.66 14.87
CA VAL A 54 -5.48 -29.04 14.50
C VAL A 54 -3.96 -29.16 14.47
N MET A 55 -3.42 -29.97 15.37
CA MET A 55 -2.03 -30.42 15.33
C MET A 55 -1.93 -31.56 14.33
N ILE A 56 -1.15 -31.37 13.27
CA ILE A 56 -1.00 -32.35 12.19
C ILE A 56 -0.02 -33.44 12.64
N ASP A 57 -0.45 -34.69 12.59
CA ASP A 57 0.36 -35.86 12.92
C ASP A 57 0.93 -36.51 11.66
N ASP A 58 0.12 -36.65 10.61
CA ASP A 58 0.53 -37.26 9.35
C ASP A 58 -0.28 -36.71 8.16
N HIS A 59 0.26 -36.84 6.95
CA HIS A 59 -0.39 -36.39 5.72
C HIS A 59 -0.09 -37.30 4.53
N LEU A 60 -1.02 -37.35 3.58
CA LEU A 60 -0.87 -38.07 2.32
C LEU A 60 -1.36 -37.20 1.16
N LEU A 61 -0.45 -36.80 0.28
CA LEU A 61 -0.77 -36.15 -0.98
C LEU A 61 -0.95 -37.20 -2.08
N ARG A 62 -2.13 -37.23 -2.69
CA ARG A 62 -2.41 -38.04 -3.87
C ARG A 62 -2.65 -37.12 -5.05
N LYS A 63 -1.75 -37.17 -6.03
CA LYS A 63 -1.81 -36.30 -7.20
C LYS A 63 -2.80 -36.83 -8.23
N ASP A 64 -3.49 -35.92 -8.92
CA ASP A 64 -4.37 -36.19 -10.06
C ASP A 64 -5.36 -37.34 -9.81
N VAL A 65 -6.10 -37.27 -8.69
CA VAL A 65 -7.07 -38.31 -8.32
C VAL A 65 -8.49 -37.95 -8.77
N LEU A 66 -8.82 -36.65 -8.76
CA LEU A 66 -10.15 -36.23 -9.20
C LEU A 66 -10.30 -36.39 -10.72
N PRO A 67 -11.43 -36.98 -11.20
CA PRO A 67 -11.65 -37.20 -12.62
C PRO A 67 -12.11 -35.93 -13.38
N PHE A 68 -12.10 -34.77 -12.73
CA PHE A 68 -12.49 -33.49 -13.32
C PHE A 68 -11.63 -32.35 -12.78
N ARG A 69 -11.60 -31.23 -13.53
CA ARG A 69 -10.99 -29.96 -13.11
C ARG A 69 -12.03 -28.86 -13.06
N MET A 70 -11.88 -27.96 -12.09
CA MET A 70 -12.69 -26.75 -11.98
C MET A 70 -11.77 -25.55 -11.78
N HIS A 71 -12.13 -24.44 -12.40
CA HIS A 71 -11.51 -23.15 -12.14
C HIS A 71 -12.41 -22.36 -11.18
N THR A 72 -11.83 -21.86 -10.10
CA THR A 72 -12.50 -20.96 -9.17
C THR A 72 -12.91 -19.70 -9.91
N LYS A 73 -14.22 -19.42 -9.98
CA LYS A 73 -14.73 -18.18 -10.59
C LYS A 73 -14.52 -17.00 -9.66
N GLU A 74 -14.99 -17.14 -8.44
CA GLU A 74 -14.88 -16.16 -7.38
C GLU A 74 -14.74 -16.90 -6.04
N LEU A 75 -13.98 -16.31 -5.12
CA LEU A 75 -13.93 -16.80 -3.74
C LEU A 75 -15.23 -16.46 -3.03
N SER A 76 -15.61 -17.28 -2.05
CA SER A 76 -16.75 -16.95 -1.20
C SER A 76 -16.52 -15.59 -0.54
N PRO A 77 -17.48 -14.66 -0.61
CA PRO A 77 -17.35 -13.36 0.02
C PRO A 77 -17.46 -13.45 1.56
N TYR A 78 -17.73 -14.64 2.10
CA TYR A 78 -17.73 -14.95 3.52
C TYR A 78 -16.45 -15.62 4.01
N ASN A 79 -15.45 -15.82 3.15
CA ASN A 79 -14.17 -16.36 3.58
C ASN A 79 -13.62 -15.48 4.71
N PRO A 80 -13.15 -16.09 5.83
CA PRO A 80 -12.57 -15.31 6.92
C PRO A 80 -11.34 -14.58 6.38
N ILE A 81 -11.21 -13.30 6.75
CA ILE A 81 -9.95 -12.59 6.53
C ILE A 81 -8.93 -13.31 7.42
N VAL A 82 -7.89 -13.88 6.81
CA VAL A 82 -6.75 -14.37 7.57
C VAL A 82 -6.05 -13.14 8.10
N PRO A 83 -5.94 -12.94 9.43
CA PRO A 83 -5.16 -11.85 9.96
C PRO A 83 -3.80 -11.92 9.30
N SER A 84 -3.42 -10.87 8.57
CA SER A 84 -2.12 -10.88 7.91
C SER A 84 -1.04 -11.13 8.98
N GLY A 85 0.10 -11.72 8.60
CA GLY A 85 1.23 -11.81 9.55
C GLY A 85 1.57 -10.44 10.17
N GLN A 86 1.28 -9.36 9.45
CA GLN A 86 1.38 -7.97 9.91
C GLN A 86 0.38 -7.64 11.05
N GLN A 87 -0.87 -8.11 10.99
CA GLN A 87 -1.87 -7.95 12.06
C GLN A 87 -1.49 -8.65 13.38
N ARG A 88 -0.77 -9.77 13.33
CA ARG A 88 -0.23 -10.40 14.56
C ARG A 88 0.93 -9.61 15.17
N ILE A 89 1.81 -9.03 14.34
CA ILE A 89 2.91 -8.15 14.79
C ILE A 89 2.38 -6.85 15.42
N ILE A 90 1.25 -6.36 14.90
CA ILE A 90 0.49 -5.21 15.39
C ILE A 90 -0.02 -5.40 16.84
N GLU A 91 -0.47 -6.60 17.19
CA GLU A 91 -1.02 -6.91 18.53
C GLU A 91 0.09 -7.01 19.59
N GLU A 92 1.29 -7.49 19.23
CA GLU A 92 2.43 -7.59 20.16
C GLU A 92 3.04 -6.22 20.53
N ASN A 93 2.91 -5.21 19.66
CA ASN A 93 3.51 -3.87 19.82
C ASN A 93 2.64 -2.84 20.55
N HIS A 94 1.54 -3.25 21.20
CA HIS A 94 0.58 -2.40 21.93
C HIS A 94 1.12 -1.63 23.17
N LYS A 95 2.43 -1.42 23.30
CA LYS A 95 3.06 -0.76 24.46
C LYS A 95 3.21 0.76 24.35
N GLY A 96 2.86 1.37 23.21
CA GLY A 96 2.70 2.82 23.09
C GLY A 96 1.45 3.17 22.30
N LYS A 97 0.34 3.53 22.97
CA LYS A 97 -0.89 3.92 22.27
C LYS A 97 -0.76 5.36 21.75
N ILE A 98 -0.09 5.53 20.62
CA ILE A 98 -0.14 6.80 19.87
C ILE A 98 -1.53 6.91 19.27
N ALA A 99 -2.18 8.05 19.45
CA ALA A 99 -3.48 8.34 18.84
C ALA A 99 -3.27 9.28 17.65
N ALA A 100 -3.91 8.99 16.52
CA ALA A 100 -3.94 9.85 15.34
C ALA A 100 -5.28 10.58 15.28
N THR A 101 -5.23 11.91 15.28
CA THR A 101 -6.41 12.79 15.19
C THR A 101 -6.47 13.42 13.80
N LEU A 102 -7.59 13.22 13.10
CA LEU A 102 -7.82 13.88 11.82
C LEU A 102 -7.85 15.40 12.02
N SER A 103 -6.86 16.09 11.47
CA SER A 103 -6.67 17.54 11.60
C SER A 103 -7.19 18.32 10.40
N ARG A 104 -7.10 17.76 9.19
CA ARG A 104 -7.54 18.40 7.94
C ARG A 104 -7.86 17.37 6.85
N VAL A 105 -8.72 17.74 5.91
CA VAL A 105 -8.92 16.99 4.66
C VAL A 105 -8.76 17.91 3.46
N THR A 106 -7.97 17.48 2.48
CA THR A 106 -7.85 18.12 1.16
C THR A 106 -8.55 17.23 0.13
N LYS A 107 -9.61 17.74 -0.50
CA LYS A 107 -10.35 16.98 -1.52
C LYS A 107 -9.72 17.23 -2.90
N HIS A 108 -9.37 16.15 -3.61
CA HIS A 108 -8.76 16.24 -4.95
C HIS A 108 -9.76 15.93 -6.04
N THR A 109 -10.50 14.84 -5.87
CA THR A 109 -11.57 14.43 -6.79
C THR A 109 -12.81 14.02 -6.00
N LYS A 110 -13.85 13.55 -6.69
CA LYS A 110 -15.04 12.99 -6.02
C LYS A 110 -14.69 11.79 -5.13
N ASP A 111 -13.66 11.02 -5.51
CA ASP A 111 -13.31 9.73 -4.90
C ASP A 111 -11.91 9.73 -4.27
N VAL A 112 -11.12 10.81 -4.35
CA VAL A 112 -9.76 10.87 -3.80
C VAL A 112 -9.58 12.11 -2.92
N SER A 113 -9.10 11.89 -1.70
CA SER A 113 -8.80 12.95 -0.72
C SER A 113 -7.51 12.64 0.03
N THR A 114 -6.77 13.68 0.42
CA THR A 114 -5.66 13.58 1.39
C THR A 114 -6.17 13.89 2.78
N PHE A 115 -6.01 12.94 3.70
CA PHE A 115 -6.33 13.06 5.11
C PHE A 115 -5.07 13.40 5.90
N HIS A 116 -5.13 14.45 6.71
CA HIS A 116 -4.01 14.94 7.53
C HIS A 116 -4.26 14.53 8.97
N PHE A 117 -3.28 13.92 9.61
CA PHE A 117 -3.38 13.42 10.98
C PHE A 117 -2.29 14.03 11.85
N ASN A 118 -2.68 14.45 13.05
CA ASN A 118 -1.76 14.81 14.12
C ASN A 118 -1.70 13.65 15.12
N THR A 119 -0.50 13.26 15.52
CA THR A 119 -0.30 12.18 16.49
C THR A 119 -0.10 12.71 17.91
N SER A 120 -0.55 11.95 18.91
CA SER A 120 -0.40 12.31 20.33
C SER A 120 1.04 12.19 20.85
N GLY A 121 1.94 11.63 20.05
CA GLY A 121 3.36 11.47 20.33
C GLY A 121 4.14 11.31 19.03
N PRO A 122 5.48 11.42 19.09
CA PRO A 122 6.34 11.33 17.92
C PRO A 122 6.25 9.95 17.26
N ILE A 123 6.30 9.94 15.93
CA ILE A 123 6.38 8.76 15.09
C ILE A 123 7.60 8.86 14.17
N ARG A 124 8.14 7.70 13.82
CA ARG A 124 9.21 7.55 12.84
C ARG A 124 8.69 6.75 11.66
N TYR A 125 8.98 7.22 10.46
CA TYR A 125 8.74 6.48 9.22
C TYR A 125 9.67 7.00 8.13
N SER A 126 9.87 6.19 7.09
CA SER A 126 10.59 6.57 5.88
C SER A 126 9.61 6.79 4.71
N PRO A 127 9.90 7.70 3.77
CA PRO A 127 9.06 7.90 2.61
C PRO A 127 8.77 6.62 1.81
N GLY A 128 7.49 6.34 1.59
CA GLY A 128 7.01 5.09 0.99
C GLY A 128 6.44 4.07 1.98
N GLN A 129 6.73 4.21 3.28
CA GLN A 129 6.13 3.38 4.33
C GLN A 129 4.63 3.66 4.53
N TYR A 130 3.96 2.72 5.20
CA TYR A 130 2.55 2.80 5.54
C TYR A 130 2.31 3.12 7.02
N ALA A 131 1.09 3.56 7.32
CA ALA A 131 0.53 3.64 8.65
C ALA A 131 -0.64 2.67 8.78
N VAL A 132 -0.78 2.06 9.96
CA VAL A 132 -1.87 1.18 10.34
C VAL A 132 -2.74 1.87 11.38
N LEU A 133 -4.02 2.06 11.06
CA LEU A 133 -4.98 2.76 11.89
C LEU A 133 -6.14 1.84 12.27
N ASP A 134 -6.57 1.92 13.53
CA ASP A 134 -7.69 1.14 14.07
C ASP A 134 -8.98 1.98 14.08
N PHE A 135 -9.92 1.64 13.20
CA PHE A 135 -11.24 2.30 13.12
C PHE A 135 -12.35 1.47 13.78
N SER A 136 -12.01 0.46 14.59
CA SER A 136 -12.99 -0.43 15.23
C SER A 136 -14.06 0.30 16.05
N GLN A 137 -13.74 1.49 16.59
CA GLN A 137 -14.72 2.34 17.27
C GLN A 137 -15.90 2.79 16.39
N PHE A 138 -15.74 2.77 15.06
CA PHE A 138 -16.78 3.09 14.09
C PHE A 138 -17.60 1.87 13.68
N ASN A 139 -17.26 0.67 14.16
CA ASN A 139 -18.03 -0.53 13.96
C ASN A 139 -19.25 -0.56 14.91
N ILE A 140 -20.26 0.25 14.61
CA ILE A 140 -21.48 0.39 15.41
C ILE A 140 -22.46 -0.79 15.25
N LEU A 141 -22.33 -1.57 14.18
CA LEU A 141 -23.25 -2.67 13.88
C LEU A 141 -22.85 -3.98 14.57
N GLY A 142 -21.58 -4.09 14.99
CA GLY A 142 -21.03 -5.33 15.52
C GLY A 142 -21.05 -6.47 14.50
N TYR A 143 -20.74 -7.68 14.97
CA TYR A 143 -20.76 -8.88 14.14
C TYR A 143 -22.18 -9.22 13.64
N ARG A 144 -22.35 -9.38 12.32
CA ARG A 144 -23.64 -9.75 11.67
C ARG A 144 -23.53 -11.06 10.91
N HIS A 145 -23.82 -12.20 11.55
CA HIS A 145 -23.72 -13.54 10.94
C HIS A 145 -24.44 -13.63 9.57
N MET A 146 -23.70 -13.97 8.50
CA MET A 146 -24.19 -14.14 7.13
C MET A 146 -25.03 -12.95 6.62
N ALA A 147 -24.43 -11.75 6.63
CA ALA A 147 -25.03 -10.55 6.02
C ALA A 147 -25.23 -10.76 4.51
N ALA A 148 -26.46 -11.07 4.08
CA ALA A 148 -26.78 -11.32 2.66
C ALA A 148 -26.71 -10.03 1.82
N ASP A 149 -26.94 -8.88 2.44
CA ASP A 149 -26.88 -7.53 1.88
C ASP A 149 -25.44 -7.03 1.71
N ASN A 150 -24.55 -7.38 2.64
CA ASN A 150 -23.13 -7.03 2.56
C ASN A 150 -22.24 -8.14 3.17
N PRO A 151 -22.01 -9.23 2.44
CA PRO A 151 -21.24 -10.38 2.93
C PRO A 151 -19.86 -10.02 3.49
N LEU A 152 -19.18 -9.05 2.87
CA LEU A 152 -17.84 -8.61 3.23
C LEU A 152 -17.78 -7.89 4.59
N SER A 153 -18.89 -7.35 5.07
CA SER A 153 -18.96 -6.70 6.39
C SER A 153 -18.84 -7.68 7.57
N LEU A 154 -19.05 -8.98 7.33
CA LEU A 154 -19.10 -10.00 8.38
C LEU A 154 -17.79 -10.14 9.16
N ASN A 155 -16.66 -9.92 8.49
CA ASN A 155 -15.32 -10.18 9.01
C ASN A 155 -14.41 -8.94 8.96
N ASP A 156 -14.98 -7.75 8.76
CA ASP A 156 -14.20 -6.51 8.68
C ASP A 156 -13.82 -6.04 10.09
N ASP A 157 -12.53 -6.09 10.41
CA ASP A 157 -11.96 -5.64 11.68
C ASP A 157 -11.84 -4.12 11.80
N TYR A 158 -12.11 -3.39 10.72
CA TYR A 158 -12.00 -1.94 10.61
C TYR A 158 -10.55 -1.43 10.83
N ILE A 159 -9.55 -2.31 10.84
CA ILE A 159 -8.14 -1.93 10.84
C ILE A 159 -7.72 -1.74 9.38
N ARG A 160 -6.99 -0.66 9.10
CA ARG A 160 -6.56 -0.36 7.73
C ARG A 160 -5.12 0.09 7.68
N THR A 161 -4.45 -0.37 6.64
CA THR A 161 -3.11 0.01 6.26
C THR A 161 -3.20 0.86 5.00
N TRP A 162 -2.64 2.07 5.02
CA TRP A 162 -2.34 2.77 3.77
C TRP A 162 -0.99 3.44 3.83
N THR A 163 -0.39 3.64 2.66
CA THR A 163 0.84 4.39 2.48
C THR A 163 0.71 5.82 3.01
N ILE A 164 1.74 6.26 3.72
CA ILE A 164 1.87 7.65 4.16
C ILE A 164 2.29 8.49 2.94
N SER A 165 1.52 9.52 2.60
CA SER A 165 1.78 10.39 1.45
C SER A 165 2.76 11.52 1.75
N SER A 166 2.92 11.91 3.02
CA SER A 166 3.91 12.92 3.43
C SER A 166 5.32 12.33 3.48
N ALA A 167 6.32 13.20 3.54
CA ALA A 167 7.69 12.81 3.87
C ALA A 167 8.10 13.50 5.18
N PRO A 168 8.78 12.81 6.10
CA PRO A 168 9.35 13.45 7.29
C PRO A 168 10.52 14.36 6.90
N ILE A 169 10.94 15.22 7.82
CA ILE A 169 12.14 16.06 7.65
C ILE A 169 13.39 15.18 7.82
N PRO A 170 14.44 15.34 7.01
CA PRO A 170 15.71 14.63 7.21
C PRO A 170 16.35 14.94 8.58
N ALA A 171 16.93 13.93 9.22
CA ALA A 171 17.71 14.11 10.45
C ALA A 171 18.97 14.93 10.15
N ALA A 172 19.30 15.88 11.03
CA ALA A 172 20.59 16.55 10.98
C ALA A 172 21.69 15.48 11.09
N SER A 173 22.73 15.56 10.25
CA SER A 173 23.77 14.54 10.08
C SER A 173 24.61 14.33 11.34
N THR A 174 24.08 13.63 12.34
CA THR A 174 24.84 13.12 13.46
C THR A 174 25.08 11.63 13.26
N THR A 175 26.32 11.35 12.83
CA THR A 175 27.04 10.06 12.89
C THR A 175 26.43 8.87 12.14
N GLN A 176 27.22 8.35 11.20
CA GLN A 176 27.19 7.02 10.57
C GLN A 176 26.31 5.95 11.25
N SER A 177 24.99 6.07 11.13
CA SER A 177 24.05 5.00 11.43
C SER A 177 23.67 4.31 10.13
N SER A 178 23.70 2.98 10.15
CA SER A 178 23.56 2.10 8.98
C SER A 178 22.12 1.81 8.55
N SER A 179 21.11 2.32 9.26
CA SER A 179 19.68 2.09 8.97
C SER A 179 19.03 3.25 8.22
N GLN A 180 18.24 2.95 7.18
CA GLN A 180 17.42 3.95 6.46
C GLN A 180 16.46 4.74 7.38
N GLU A 181 16.00 4.15 8.47
CA GLU A 181 15.08 4.78 9.42
C GLU A 181 15.73 5.90 10.25
N ASP A 182 17.06 5.90 10.39
CA ASP A 182 17.79 6.94 11.15
C ASP A 182 18.03 8.21 10.33
N GLN A 183 17.73 8.17 9.03
CA GLN A 183 17.86 9.31 8.12
C GLN A 183 16.75 10.35 8.32
N TRP A 184 15.68 10.03 9.03
CA TRP A 184 14.49 10.86 9.18
C TRP A 184 14.26 11.27 10.64
N GLN A 185 13.84 12.52 10.86
CA GLN A 185 13.42 13.01 12.17
C GLN A 185 12.07 12.41 12.57
N GLU A 186 11.86 12.31 13.88
CA GLU A 186 10.53 12.05 14.40
C GLU A 186 9.58 13.21 14.08
N THR A 187 8.35 12.87 13.74
CA THR A 187 7.29 13.84 13.45
C THR A 187 6.04 13.54 14.28
N SER A 188 5.22 14.54 14.52
CA SER A 188 3.90 14.37 15.15
C SER A 188 2.74 14.58 14.16
N GLU A 189 3.03 14.53 12.87
CA GLU A 189 2.03 14.64 11.81
C GLU A 189 2.39 13.79 10.60
N PHE A 190 1.34 13.34 9.89
CA PHE A 190 1.48 12.64 8.62
C PHE A 190 0.20 12.79 7.79
N THR A 191 0.31 12.47 6.50
CA THR A 191 -0.82 12.53 5.58
C THR A 191 -1.02 11.21 4.85
N MET A 192 -2.24 10.92 4.42
CA MET A 192 -2.58 9.74 3.63
C MET A 192 -3.52 10.13 2.50
N THR A 193 -3.16 9.82 1.25
CA THR A 193 -4.01 10.05 0.08
C THR A 193 -4.79 8.79 -0.24
N ILE A 194 -6.11 8.82 0.03
CA ILE A 194 -6.95 7.62 0.02
C ILE A 194 -8.03 7.76 -1.02
N LYS A 195 -8.12 6.74 -1.90
CA LYS A 195 -9.23 6.58 -2.85
C LYS A 195 -10.39 5.81 -2.23
N ARG A 196 -11.61 6.23 -2.54
CA ARG A 196 -12.84 5.51 -2.22
C ARG A 196 -12.83 4.12 -2.89
N LYS A 197 -12.87 3.04 -2.11
CA LYS A 197 -13.11 1.67 -2.59
C LYS A 197 -14.61 1.39 -2.54
N PRO A 198 -15.30 1.15 -3.68
CA PRO A 198 -16.69 0.72 -3.68
C PRO A 198 -16.88 -0.48 -2.73
N GLY A 199 -17.86 -0.38 -1.82
CA GLY A 199 -18.12 -1.42 -0.81
C GLY A 199 -17.14 -1.48 0.38
N GLY A 200 -16.03 -0.75 0.38
CA GLY A 200 -15.08 -0.72 1.50
C GLY A 200 -15.61 0.01 2.73
N ALA A 201 -15.53 -0.58 3.92
CA ALA A 201 -16.10 0.02 5.14
C ALA A 201 -15.46 1.38 5.48
N ILE A 202 -14.13 1.43 5.62
CA ILE A 202 -13.46 2.62 6.13
C ILE A 202 -13.19 3.68 5.05
N SER A 203 -12.75 3.29 3.84
CA SER A 203 -12.50 4.29 2.79
C SER A 203 -13.78 5.07 2.44
N ASN A 204 -14.95 4.42 2.44
CA ASN A 204 -16.21 5.12 2.22
C ASN A 204 -16.54 6.02 3.42
N LEU A 205 -16.45 5.50 4.65
CA LEU A 205 -16.66 6.27 5.88
C LEU A 205 -15.81 7.55 5.91
N LEU A 206 -14.51 7.46 5.64
CA LEU A 206 -13.60 8.61 5.62
C LEU A 206 -14.06 9.70 4.66
N HIS A 207 -14.51 9.31 3.47
CA HIS A 207 -15.02 10.24 2.46
C HIS A 207 -16.42 10.78 2.81
N ASP A 208 -17.27 9.97 3.46
CA ASP A 208 -18.62 10.37 3.90
C ASP A 208 -18.59 11.32 5.11
N LEU A 209 -17.53 11.27 5.93
CA LEU A 209 -17.31 12.20 7.04
C LEU A 209 -16.93 13.63 6.56
N VAL A 210 -16.76 13.82 5.25
CA VAL A 210 -16.43 15.08 4.60
C VAL A 210 -17.63 15.56 3.79
N LEU A 211 -18.39 16.52 4.34
CA LEU A 211 -19.60 17.08 3.73
C LEU A 211 -19.37 18.57 3.41
N ASP A 212 -19.42 18.93 2.13
CA ASP A 212 -19.28 20.32 1.65
C ASP A 212 -18.02 21.04 2.18
N GLY A 213 -16.88 20.34 2.20
CA GLY A 213 -15.61 20.86 2.70
C GLY A 213 -15.51 20.94 4.23
N ARG A 214 -16.58 20.59 4.96
CA ARG A 214 -16.55 20.42 6.42
C ARG A 214 -16.24 18.97 6.75
N TYR A 215 -15.32 18.77 7.67
CA TYR A 215 -14.97 17.46 8.23
C TYR A 215 -15.24 17.47 9.72
N LYS A 216 -15.63 16.32 10.27
CA LYS A 216 -15.70 16.12 11.72
C LYS A 216 -14.37 15.50 12.18
N PRO A 217 -13.55 16.20 12.98
CA PRO A 217 -12.37 15.59 13.57
C PRO A 217 -12.74 14.33 14.35
N PHE A 218 -11.91 13.31 14.24
CA PHE A 218 -11.99 12.11 15.04
C PHE A 218 -10.57 11.64 15.39
N THR A 219 -10.48 10.84 16.45
CA THR A 219 -9.21 10.31 16.93
C THR A 219 -9.30 8.78 16.91
N VAL A 220 -8.32 8.13 16.30
CA VAL A 220 -8.19 6.67 16.23
C VAL A 220 -6.82 6.24 16.75
N PRO A 221 -6.65 5.02 17.28
CA PRO A 221 -5.33 4.48 17.56
C PRO A 221 -4.49 4.39 16.28
N LEU A 222 -3.26 4.90 16.35
CA LEU A 222 -2.19 4.56 15.42
C LEU A 222 -1.51 3.32 15.96
N VAL A 223 -1.68 2.23 15.22
CA VAL A 223 -1.25 0.90 15.63
C VAL A 223 0.24 0.73 15.36
N SER A 224 0.69 1.08 14.15
CA SER A 224 2.10 1.04 13.76
C SER A 224 2.35 1.86 12.49
N THR A 225 3.62 2.18 12.25
CA THR A 225 4.16 2.54 10.94
C THR A 225 5.13 1.44 10.49
N GLY A 226 5.27 1.23 9.18
CA GLY A 226 6.20 0.21 8.69
C GLY A 226 6.15 0.00 7.18
N GLY A 227 6.83 -1.04 6.72
CA GLY A 227 6.97 -1.38 5.31
C GLY A 227 8.39 -1.19 4.80
N ASN A 228 8.73 -1.92 3.74
CA ASN A 228 10.07 -1.90 3.14
C ASN A 228 10.07 -1.29 1.73
N PHE A 229 8.93 -0.76 1.27
CA PHE A 229 8.78 -0.11 -0.01
C PHE A 229 9.19 1.36 0.07
N VAL A 230 10.50 1.56 0.16
CA VAL A 230 11.17 2.85 0.27
C VAL A 230 12.20 2.95 -0.86
N LEU A 231 12.66 4.16 -1.19
CA LEU A 231 13.78 4.30 -2.13
C LEU A 231 15.02 3.62 -1.53
N PRO A 232 15.65 2.65 -2.21
CA PRO A 232 16.84 1.98 -1.72
C PRO A 232 18.00 2.96 -1.55
N SER A 233 18.63 2.94 -0.39
CA SER A 233 19.81 3.75 -0.14
C SER A 233 21.01 3.20 -0.91
N PRO A 234 21.93 4.07 -1.35
CA PRO A 234 23.17 3.67 -1.99
C PRO A 234 24.17 3.11 -0.96
N THR A 235 23.79 2.13 -0.16
CA THR A 235 24.70 1.38 0.73
C THR A 235 24.89 -0.03 0.18
N SER A 236 26.14 -0.32 -0.15
CA SER A 236 26.61 -1.58 -0.72
C SER A 236 26.26 -2.77 0.20
N THR A 237 25.24 -3.53 -0.17
CA THR A 237 25.18 -4.95 0.19
C THR A 237 25.59 -5.75 -1.05
N LEU A 238 26.32 -6.85 -0.84
CA LEU A 238 27.05 -7.61 -1.87
C LEU A 238 26.22 -8.13 -3.05
N ASN A 239 24.88 -8.00 -3.03
CA ASN A 239 23.97 -8.63 -3.99
C ASN A 239 22.97 -7.68 -4.69
N THR A 240 22.97 -6.37 -4.40
CA THR A 240 22.12 -5.40 -5.10
C THR A 240 22.94 -4.20 -5.57
N PRO A 241 22.94 -3.87 -6.88
CA PRO A 241 23.65 -2.70 -7.37
C PRO A 241 23.03 -1.44 -6.73
N SER A 242 23.86 -0.65 -6.08
CA SER A 242 23.54 0.70 -5.62
C SER A 242 23.19 1.56 -6.83
N SER A 243 21.89 1.69 -7.13
CA SER A 243 21.41 2.56 -8.19
C SER A 243 20.98 3.88 -7.59
N THR A 244 21.47 4.99 -8.14
CA THR A 244 20.90 6.31 -7.88
C THR A 244 19.82 6.68 -8.90
N LYS A 245 19.54 5.78 -9.85
CA LYS A 245 18.52 5.95 -10.89
C LYS A 245 17.31 5.05 -10.63
N PHE A 246 16.14 5.65 -10.55
CA PHE A 246 14.89 4.99 -10.27
C PHE A 246 13.88 5.21 -11.41
N ALA A 247 13.10 4.17 -11.68
CA ALA A 247 11.90 4.24 -12.51
C ALA A 247 10.70 3.90 -11.60
N LEU A 248 9.90 4.91 -11.29
CA LEU A 248 8.69 4.76 -10.49
C LEU A 248 7.53 4.58 -11.46
N ILE A 249 6.76 3.51 -11.35
CA ILE A 249 5.66 3.21 -12.27
C ILE A 249 4.38 3.00 -11.46
N SER A 250 3.43 3.95 -11.56
CA SER A 250 2.18 3.90 -10.81
C SER A 250 0.92 3.79 -11.65
N GLY A 251 -0.08 3.12 -11.09
CA GLY A 251 -1.46 3.15 -11.58
C GLY A 251 -2.41 3.77 -10.55
N GLY A 252 -3.10 4.85 -10.91
CA GLY A 252 -4.07 5.53 -10.07
C GLY A 252 -3.51 5.93 -8.70
N ILE A 253 -4.15 5.48 -7.61
CA ILE A 253 -3.74 5.81 -6.23
C ILE A 253 -2.44 5.11 -5.79
N GLY A 254 -1.94 4.15 -6.58
CA GLY A 254 -0.59 3.58 -6.41
C GLY A 254 0.53 4.61 -6.58
N SER A 255 0.20 5.84 -6.98
CA SER A 255 1.09 7.01 -6.95
C SER A 255 1.50 7.44 -5.54
N THR A 256 0.73 7.11 -4.50
CA THR A 256 0.92 7.56 -3.11
C THR A 256 2.33 7.31 -2.54
N PRO A 257 2.90 6.08 -2.63
CA PRO A 257 4.29 5.85 -2.21
C PRO A 257 5.29 6.74 -2.95
N PHE A 258 5.11 6.94 -4.26
CA PHE A 258 6.03 7.73 -5.09
C PHE A 258 5.94 9.22 -4.77
N ILE A 259 4.73 9.73 -4.47
CA ILE A 259 4.55 11.10 -3.96
C ILE A 259 5.36 11.29 -2.68
N SER A 260 5.26 10.35 -1.73
CA SER A 260 6.04 10.40 -0.49
C SER A 260 7.55 10.34 -0.77
N MET A 261 8.00 9.37 -1.57
CA MET A 261 9.40 9.20 -1.94
C MET A 261 10.01 10.42 -2.62
N ILE A 262 9.29 11.04 -3.55
CA ILE A 262 9.74 12.25 -4.25
C ILE A 262 9.82 13.45 -3.29
N ARG A 263 8.81 13.63 -2.42
CA ARG A 263 8.86 14.64 -1.35
C ARG A 263 10.06 14.44 -0.42
N GLY A 264 10.40 13.19 -0.11
CA GLY A 264 11.59 12.85 0.67
C GLY A 264 12.88 13.16 -0.09
N ALA A 265 13.00 12.68 -1.33
CA ALA A 265 14.18 12.87 -2.17
C ALA A 265 14.51 14.34 -2.41
N LYS A 266 13.50 15.21 -2.55
CA LYS A 266 13.68 16.67 -2.67
C LYS A 266 14.32 17.30 -1.43
N GLN A 267 14.12 16.73 -0.24
CA GLN A 267 14.66 17.26 1.01
C GLN A 267 16.10 16.79 1.28
N LEU A 268 16.53 15.70 0.65
CA LEU A 268 17.87 15.15 0.84
C LEU A 268 18.91 15.95 0.06
N GLN A 269 20.05 16.22 0.67
CA GLN A 269 21.13 17.03 0.09
C GLN A 269 22.35 16.19 -0.36
N HIS A 270 22.26 14.86 -0.34
CA HIS A 270 23.39 13.96 -0.58
C HIS A 270 23.20 13.12 -1.84
N GLY A 271 24.08 13.33 -2.83
CA GLY A 271 24.12 12.56 -4.07
C GLY A 271 23.01 12.93 -5.06
N LEU A 272 23.28 12.82 -6.36
CA LEU A 272 22.27 13.01 -7.38
C LEU A 272 21.36 11.77 -7.43
N THR A 273 20.10 11.94 -7.09
CA THR A 273 19.03 10.96 -7.32
C THR A 273 18.37 11.27 -8.65
N ASP A 274 18.22 10.29 -9.54
CA ASP A 274 17.57 10.46 -10.84
C ASP A 274 16.28 9.62 -10.88
N ILE A 275 15.13 10.29 -10.86
CA ILE A 275 13.80 9.67 -10.84
C ILE A 275 13.09 9.93 -12.16
N LYS A 276 12.69 8.85 -12.82
CA LYS A 276 11.70 8.86 -13.89
C LYS A 276 10.40 8.30 -13.35
N TRP A 277 9.36 9.12 -13.28
CA TRP A 277 8.06 8.71 -12.77
C TRP A 277 7.05 8.59 -13.90
N VAL A 278 6.58 7.37 -14.15
CA VAL A 278 5.49 7.07 -15.09
C VAL A 278 4.20 6.85 -14.30
N ASN A 279 3.20 7.69 -14.49
CA ASN A 279 1.91 7.59 -13.81
C ASN A 279 0.78 7.33 -14.81
N SER A 280 -0.01 6.29 -14.60
CA SER A 280 -1.18 5.99 -15.43
C SER A 280 -2.49 6.29 -14.70
N ALA A 281 -3.37 7.06 -15.35
CA ALA A 281 -4.66 7.45 -14.82
C ALA A 281 -5.76 7.40 -15.91
N PRO A 282 -7.05 7.25 -15.57
CA PRO A 282 -8.14 7.35 -16.55
C PRO A 282 -8.27 8.75 -17.16
N TYR A 283 -8.41 9.76 -16.30
CA TYR A 283 -8.60 11.16 -16.69
C TYR A 283 -7.58 12.07 -16.00
N PHE A 284 -7.50 13.33 -16.43
CA PHE A 284 -6.53 14.30 -15.91
C PHE A 284 -6.68 14.54 -14.41
N GLU A 285 -7.92 14.69 -13.91
CA GLU A 285 -8.18 14.85 -12.49
C GLU A 285 -7.73 13.64 -11.65
N ASP A 286 -7.77 12.43 -12.23
CA ASP A 286 -7.32 11.21 -11.56
C ASP A 286 -5.79 11.13 -11.44
N SER A 287 -5.03 11.94 -12.19
CA SER A 287 -3.58 12.02 -12.05
C SER A 287 -3.14 12.92 -10.89
N LEU A 288 -4.10 13.50 -10.15
CA LEU A 288 -3.87 14.41 -9.01
C LEU A 288 -3.04 15.65 -9.41
N PRO A 289 -3.54 16.47 -10.36
CA PRO A 289 -2.77 17.57 -10.95
C PRO A 289 -2.30 18.61 -9.93
N GLU A 290 -3.01 18.80 -8.82
CA GLU A 290 -2.56 19.66 -7.72
C GLU A 290 -1.28 19.15 -7.05
N ILE A 291 -1.20 17.84 -6.81
CA ILE A 291 -0.01 17.20 -6.24
C ILE A 291 1.12 17.17 -7.27
N LEU A 292 0.79 16.92 -8.55
CA LEU A 292 1.78 17.00 -9.62
C LEU A 292 2.39 18.41 -9.72
N ARG A 293 1.59 19.46 -9.55
CA ARG A 293 2.07 20.85 -9.51
C ARG A 293 3.01 21.08 -8.32
N GLU A 294 2.63 20.63 -7.13
CA GLU A 294 3.48 20.69 -5.92
C GLU A 294 4.82 19.94 -6.14
N ILE A 295 4.77 18.79 -6.81
CA ILE A 295 5.95 17.97 -7.11
C ILE A 295 6.78 18.57 -8.26
N ALA A 296 6.19 19.29 -9.21
CA ALA A 296 6.92 19.99 -10.25
C ALA A 296 7.58 21.27 -9.72
N GLN A 297 6.95 21.94 -8.75
CA GLN A 297 7.49 23.15 -8.14
C GLN A 297 8.80 22.86 -7.39
N GLU A 298 9.83 23.63 -7.73
CA GLU A 298 11.07 23.64 -6.95
C GLU A 298 10.83 24.33 -5.60
N PRO A 299 11.46 23.89 -4.51
CA PRO A 299 11.43 24.63 -3.25
C PRO A 299 11.89 26.06 -3.51
N GLU A 300 11.12 27.07 -3.10
CA GLU A 300 11.59 28.45 -3.10
C GLU A 300 12.88 28.48 -2.27
N ALA A 301 14.00 28.78 -2.93
CA ALA A 301 15.25 29.00 -2.22
C ALA A 301 14.98 30.11 -1.21
N GLN A 302 15.11 29.81 0.09
CA GLN A 302 15.18 30.86 1.10
C GLN A 302 16.31 31.78 0.66
N ILE A 303 15.95 32.99 0.25
CA ILE A 303 16.89 34.04 -0.15
C ILE A 303 17.66 34.41 1.12
N SER A 304 18.72 33.66 1.42
CA SER A 304 19.78 34.12 2.30
C SER A 304 20.61 35.09 1.49
N ASP A 305 20.60 36.34 1.93
CA ASP A 305 21.14 37.53 1.29
C ASP A 305 22.69 37.56 1.29
N ASP A 306 23.34 36.44 0.99
CA ASP A 306 24.80 36.35 0.97
C ASP A 306 25.32 35.92 -0.40
N THR A 307 25.93 36.90 -1.06
CA THR A 307 26.57 36.82 -2.37
C THR A 307 27.77 35.87 -2.34
N SER A 308 27.70 34.77 -3.09
CA SER A 308 28.78 34.28 -3.97
C SER A 308 28.48 32.87 -4.48
N GLU A 309 29.05 32.57 -5.64
CA GLU A 309 28.77 31.45 -6.50
C GLU A 309 28.94 30.08 -5.83
N SER A 310 27.82 29.39 -5.65
CA SER A 310 27.74 27.93 -5.68
C SER A 310 26.34 27.57 -6.13
N ARG A 311 26.16 27.24 -7.41
CA ARG A 311 25.03 26.41 -7.86
C ARG A 311 25.19 25.07 -7.14
N ALA A 312 24.71 24.98 -5.90
CA ALA A 312 24.71 23.76 -5.13
C ALA A 312 24.07 22.67 -5.99
N SER A 313 24.82 21.58 -6.20
CA SER A 313 24.44 20.47 -7.05
C SER A 313 23.01 20.03 -6.75
N ARG A 314 22.12 20.10 -7.74
CA ARG A 314 20.73 19.66 -7.62
C ARG A 314 20.70 18.22 -7.07
N PRO A 315 20.07 17.94 -5.93
CA PRO A 315 20.08 16.60 -5.36
C PRO A 315 19.12 15.64 -6.08
N LEU A 316 18.14 16.18 -6.83
CA LEU A 316 17.15 15.39 -7.55
C LEU A 316 17.05 15.83 -9.02
N ASN A 317 17.14 14.87 -9.93
CA ASN A 317 16.71 14.98 -11.32
C ASN A 317 15.38 14.23 -11.45
N LEU A 318 14.28 14.94 -11.70
CA LEU A 318 12.94 14.36 -11.81
C LEU A 318 12.40 14.59 -13.22
N SER A 319 11.85 13.55 -13.86
CA SER A 319 10.89 13.76 -14.95
C SER A 319 9.66 12.90 -14.77
N VAL A 320 8.51 13.46 -15.14
CA VAL A 320 7.19 12.87 -14.89
C VAL A 320 6.47 12.71 -16.21
N GLU A 321 6.00 11.50 -16.47
CA GLU A 321 5.30 11.08 -17.68
C GLU A 321 3.92 10.56 -17.26
N VAL A 322 2.85 11.21 -17.71
CA VAL A 322 1.47 10.89 -17.32
C VAL A 322 0.71 10.30 -18.51
N PHE A 323 0.25 9.05 -18.37
CA PHE A 323 -0.54 8.34 -19.38
C PHE A 323 -2.03 8.37 -19.02
N LEU A 324 -2.81 9.12 -19.79
CA LEU A 324 -4.26 9.25 -19.66
C LEU A 324 -4.98 8.27 -20.59
N THR A 325 -5.59 7.24 -20.00
CA THR A 325 -6.15 6.11 -20.76
C THR A 325 -7.54 6.35 -21.34
N ARG A 326 -8.25 7.38 -20.88
CA ARG A 326 -9.60 7.77 -21.34
C ARG A 326 -9.75 9.27 -21.60
N GLY A 327 -8.71 10.06 -21.33
CA GLY A 327 -8.70 11.49 -21.59
C GLY A 327 -8.29 11.81 -23.03
N GLU A 328 -8.68 12.98 -23.51
CA GLU A 328 -8.21 13.56 -24.77
C GLU A 328 -7.50 14.89 -24.50
N SER A 329 -6.53 15.29 -25.31
CA SER A 329 -5.79 16.54 -25.09
C SER A 329 -6.69 17.78 -25.08
N THR A 330 -7.79 17.75 -25.83
CA THR A 330 -8.78 18.83 -25.92
C THR A 330 -9.63 18.98 -24.66
N SER A 331 -9.65 17.97 -23.79
CA SER A 331 -10.45 17.96 -22.56
C SER A 331 -9.79 18.71 -21.40
N ILE A 332 -8.51 19.04 -21.51
CA ILE A 332 -7.75 19.75 -20.48
C ILE A 332 -7.60 21.21 -20.90
N PRO A 333 -7.99 22.18 -20.04
CA PRO A 333 -7.74 23.59 -20.30
C PRO A 333 -6.26 23.87 -20.57
N PRO A 334 -5.90 24.62 -21.64
CA PRO A 334 -4.49 24.92 -21.96
C PRO A 334 -3.73 25.56 -20.80
N SER A 335 -4.37 26.42 -20.02
CA SER A 335 -3.77 27.04 -18.83
C SER A 335 -3.32 26.03 -17.78
N GLN A 336 -4.01 24.89 -17.64
CA GLN A 336 -3.61 23.83 -16.69
C GLN A 336 -2.41 23.03 -17.20
N LEU A 337 -2.28 22.86 -18.53
CA LEU A 337 -1.11 22.23 -19.14
C LEU A 337 0.10 23.17 -19.08
N GLU A 338 -0.08 24.47 -19.25
CA GLU A 338 0.98 25.48 -19.12
C GLU A 338 1.57 25.51 -17.69
N GLU A 339 0.72 25.39 -16.67
CA GLU A 339 1.16 25.29 -15.27
C GLU A 339 1.95 24.00 -14.95
N LEU A 340 1.82 22.97 -15.80
CA LEU A 340 2.47 21.66 -15.65
C LEU A 340 3.43 21.39 -16.81
N HIS A 341 4.06 22.43 -17.36
CA HIS A 341 4.94 22.32 -18.54
C HIS A 341 6.15 21.38 -18.37
N ASP A 342 6.58 21.12 -17.13
CA ASP A 342 7.64 20.16 -16.81
C ASP A 342 7.16 18.70 -16.74
N ILE A 343 5.87 18.46 -17.02
CA ILE A 343 5.23 17.15 -17.02
C ILE A 343 4.74 16.83 -18.42
N HIS A 344 5.10 15.65 -18.91
CA HIS A 344 4.67 15.20 -20.24
C HIS A 344 3.40 14.37 -20.13
N PHE A 345 2.37 14.74 -20.90
CA PHE A 345 1.09 14.03 -20.95
C PHE A 345 0.96 13.23 -22.24
N HIS A 346 0.59 11.97 -22.10
CA HIS A 346 0.32 11.03 -23.19
C HIS A 346 -1.14 10.60 -23.12
N PHE A 347 -1.84 10.63 -24.25
CA PHE A 347 -3.27 10.32 -24.33
C PHE A 347 -3.48 8.92 -24.91
N GLU A 348 -2.86 7.94 -24.26
CA GLU A 348 -2.91 6.54 -24.66
C GLU A 348 -2.77 5.61 -23.46
N ARG A 349 -3.02 4.32 -23.70
CA ARG A 349 -2.71 3.28 -22.71
C ARG A 349 -1.22 3.00 -22.70
N LEU A 350 -0.65 2.89 -21.50
CA LEU A 350 0.72 2.44 -21.32
C LEU A 350 0.90 1.02 -21.88
N GLY A 351 1.90 0.86 -22.73
CA GLY A 351 2.38 -0.41 -23.28
C GLY A 351 3.91 -0.49 -23.25
N SER A 352 4.50 -1.61 -23.64
CA SER A 352 5.96 -1.83 -23.58
C SER A 352 6.77 -0.81 -24.41
N GLN A 353 6.33 -0.48 -25.62
CA GLN A 353 7.00 0.53 -26.45
C GLN A 353 6.91 1.94 -25.86
N ALA A 354 5.71 2.35 -25.40
CA ALA A 354 5.50 3.65 -24.78
C ALA A 354 6.29 3.79 -23.46
N LEU A 355 6.38 2.71 -22.67
CA LEU A 355 7.19 2.66 -21.46
C LEU A 355 8.68 2.84 -21.77
N LEU A 356 9.19 2.17 -22.81
CA LEU A 356 10.58 2.32 -23.24
C LEU A 356 10.85 3.75 -23.78
N ALA A 357 9.90 4.35 -24.48
CA ALA A 357 10.01 5.73 -24.94
C ALA A 357 10.05 6.74 -23.78
N ALA A 358 9.20 6.55 -22.77
CA ALA A 358 9.14 7.36 -21.55
C ALA A 358 10.42 7.20 -20.69
N VAL A 359 11.01 6.01 -20.68
CA VAL A 359 12.22 5.70 -19.90
C VAL A 359 13.25 4.96 -20.76
N PRO A 360 14.02 5.65 -21.61
CA PRO A 360 14.95 5.00 -22.55
C PRO A 360 16.08 4.20 -21.89
N ASP A 361 16.51 4.60 -20.69
CA ASP A 361 17.53 3.90 -19.89
C ASP A 361 16.92 2.98 -18.82
N LEU A 362 15.72 2.43 -19.06
CA LEU A 362 15.01 1.55 -18.12
C LEU A 362 15.85 0.37 -17.63
N GLN A 363 16.71 -0.18 -18.51
CA GLN A 363 17.63 -1.28 -18.21
C GLN A 363 18.70 -0.93 -17.17
N ASP A 364 18.95 0.36 -16.92
CA ASP A 364 19.94 0.84 -15.95
C ASP A 364 19.29 1.30 -14.63
N ARG A 365 17.96 1.30 -14.56
CA ARG A 365 17.20 1.81 -13.41
C ARG A 365 16.76 0.68 -12.49
N GLN A 366 16.62 1.02 -11.21
CA GLN A 366 15.84 0.22 -10.28
C GLN A 366 14.37 0.60 -10.41
N ILE A 367 13.50 -0.39 -10.53
CA ILE A 367 12.07 -0.18 -10.82
C ILE A 367 11.28 -0.38 -9.55
N LEU A 368 10.47 0.61 -9.20
CA LEU A 368 9.45 0.48 -8.17
C LEU A 368 8.09 0.60 -8.85
N LEU A 369 7.23 -0.38 -8.62
CA LEU A 369 5.96 -0.53 -9.31
C LEU A 369 4.83 -0.64 -8.27
N CYS A 370 3.77 0.15 -8.42
CA CYS A 370 2.65 0.13 -7.48
C CYS A 370 1.32 0.55 -8.14
N GLY A 371 0.23 -0.18 -7.88
CA GLY A 371 -1.07 0.08 -8.50
C GLY A 371 -2.04 -1.08 -8.35
N PRO A 372 -3.22 -1.02 -9.00
CA PRO A 372 -4.17 -2.13 -9.03
C PRO A 372 -3.56 -3.38 -9.65
N GLU A 373 -3.91 -4.57 -9.14
CA GLU A 373 -3.36 -5.86 -9.61
C GLU A 373 -3.40 -6.03 -11.15
N PRO A 374 -4.50 -5.73 -11.89
CA PRO A 374 -4.48 -5.84 -13.35
C PRO A 374 -3.48 -4.91 -14.04
N PHE A 375 -3.21 -3.74 -13.46
CA PHE A 375 -2.20 -2.82 -13.95
C PHE A 375 -0.80 -3.35 -13.65
N MET A 376 -0.57 -3.83 -12.43
CA MET A 376 0.70 -4.40 -11.99
C MET A 376 1.10 -5.58 -12.88
N GLU A 377 0.19 -6.51 -13.13
CA GLU A 377 0.42 -7.67 -13.99
C GLU A 377 0.72 -7.28 -15.44
N ALA A 378 0.00 -6.29 -15.98
CA ALA A 378 0.29 -5.78 -17.32
C ALA A 378 1.70 -5.16 -17.41
N VAL A 379 2.08 -4.31 -16.45
CA VAL A 379 3.41 -3.69 -16.43
C VAL A 379 4.51 -4.74 -16.23
N LYS A 380 4.32 -5.74 -15.35
CA LYS A 380 5.27 -6.86 -15.22
C LYS A 380 5.44 -7.59 -16.56
N GLY A 381 4.36 -7.81 -17.30
CA GLY A 381 4.41 -8.35 -18.66
C GLY A 381 5.24 -7.49 -19.62
N TYR A 382 5.04 -6.17 -19.61
CA TYR A 382 5.83 -5.24 -20.43
C TYR A 382 7.32 -5.24 -20.06
N LEU A 383 7.63 -5.27 -18.77
CA LEU A 383 9.01 -5.33 -18.29
C LEU A 383 9.68 -6.65 -18.69
N GLN A 384 8.93 -7.76 -18.67
CA GLN A 384 9.41 -9.05 -19.15
C GLN A 384 9.68 -9.04 -20.67
N GLU A 385 8.78 -8.47 -21.47
CA GLU A 385 8.97 -8.30 -22.92
C GLU A 385 10.22 -7.46 -23.24
N LEU A 386 10.49 -6.43 -22.43
CA LEU A 386 11.67 -5.57 -22.56
C LEU A 386 12.95 -6.20 -22.01
N GLY A 387 12.89 -7.43 -21.46
CA GLY A 387 14.04 -8.15 -20.94
C GLY A 387 14.57 -7.60 -19.61
N ILE A 388 13.72 -6.97 -18.80
CA ILE A 388 14.10 -6.45 -17.48
C ILE A 388 14.23 -7.61 -16.48
N ASN A 389 15.31 -7.61 -15.70
CA ASN A 389 15.53 -8.60 -14.66
C ASN A 389 14.55 -8.40 -13.49
N ALA A 390 13.84 -9.46 -13.10
CA ALA A 390 12.87 -9.42 -12.01
C ALA A 390 13.46 -8.95 -10.66
N GLY A 391 14.74 -9.22 -10.39
CA GLY A 391 15.44 -8.77 -9.18
C GLY A 391 15.66 -7.26 -9.11
N ARG A 392 15.38 -6.51 -10.18
CA ARG A 392 15.39 -5.04 -10.20
C ARG A 392 14.01 -4.42 -9.97
N ILE A 393 12.97 -5.24 -9.90
CA ILE A 393 11.58 -4.80 -9.76
C ILE A 393 11.19 -5.01 -8.30
N GLN A 394 10.86 -3.91 -7.63
CA GLN A 394 10.22 -3.91 -6.33
C GLN A 394 8.76 -3.56 -6.49
N THR A 395 7.86 -4.31 -5.84
CA THR A 395 6.42 -4.07 -5.87
C THR A 395 5.87 -3.90 -4.47
N GLU A 396 4.84 -3.07 -4.35
CA GLU A 396 3.97 -3.01 -3.17
C GLU A 396 2.55 -3.34 -3.61
N ASP A 397 1.96 -4.35 -2.98
CA ASP A 397 0.59 -4.80 -3.28
C ASP A 397 -0.37 -4.31 -2.19
N PHE A 398 -1.40 -3.57 -2.61
CA PHE A 398 -2.52 -3.22 -1.74
C PHE A 398 -3.54 -4.35 -1.75
N ASN A 399 -3.39 -5.34 -0.87
CA ASN A 399 -4.45 -6.31 -0.63
C ASN A 399 -5.58 -5.60 0.14
N PHE A 400 -6.71 -5.36 -0.55
CA PHE A 400 -7.79 -4.48 -0.11
C PHE A 400 -8.92 -5.14 0.66
#